data_AF-A0A9E0PXJ8-F1
#
_entry.id   AF-A0A9E0PXJ8-F1
#
_cell.length_a   1.000
_cell.length_b   1.000
_cell.length_c   1.000
_cell.angle_alpha   90.00
_cell.angle_beta   90.00
_cell.angle_gamma   90.00
#
_symmetry.space_group_name_H-M   'P 1'
#
loop_
_entity.id
_entity.type
_entity.pdbx_description
1 polymer ?
#
loop_
_entity_poly.entity_id
_entity_poly.type
_entity_poly.pdbx_seq_one_letter_code
_entity_poly.pdbx_strand_id
1 'polypeptide(L)'
;MQLSFKFLPSECSNDHQTRVLIDGQDITESLEDGVLGIDPVEFFSQSALRGSGKLLIGRCKCGCVGCGDMIVSVSRSSTEVEWQHYFPVGPKYVFSVPEYDLAVEAGAADVSWENIERTAERLVSKLDYSEFKRHGLLFEWASARIKSDRMTLSFKKENAQQFYDAPWDHKFPTNAVEAVQQMLTKLIGELDS
;
A
#
# COMPACT_ATOMS: atom_id res chain seq x y z
N MET A 1 -11.61 -7.29 21.18
CA MET A 1 -12.24 -6.50 20.11
C MET A 1 -11.97 -7.19 18.79
N GLN A 2 -12.80 -6.98 17.78
CA GLN A 2 -12.65 -7.53 16.43
C GLN A 2 -12.13 -6.45 15.48
N LEU A 3 -10.99 -6.70 14.84
CA LEU A 3 -10.45 -5.85 13.79
C LEU A 3 -10.96 -6.33 12.42
N SER A 4 -11.34 -5.40 11.56
CA SER A 4 -11.63 -5.67 10.15
C SER A 4 -11.34 -4.43 9.29
N PHE A 5 -11.34 -4.61 7.97
CA PHE A 5 -11.01 -3.56 7.02
C PHE A 5 -12.09 -3.45 5.96
N LYS A 6 -12.35 -2.24 5.49
CA LYS A 6 -13.19 -1.97 4.33
C LYS A 6 -12.39 -1.13 3.34
N PHE A 7 -12.46 -1.50 2.07
CA PHE A 7 -11.79 -0.78 1.00
C PHE A 7 -12.82 0.02 0.22
N LEU A 8 -12.55 1.32 0.06
CA LEU A 8 -13.41 2.24 -0.67
C LEU A 8 -12.59 2.99 -1.72
N PRO A 9 -13.19 3.40 -2.84
CA PRO A 9 -12.58 4.41 -3.70
C PRO A 9 -12.36 5.71 -2.92
N SER A 10 -11.33 6.46 -3.29
CA SER A 10 -11.11 7.83 -2.85
C SER A 10 -11.00 8.72 -4.07
N GLU A 11 -12.10 9.39 -4.42
CA GLU A 11 -12.20 10.24 -5.61
C GLU A 11 -11.20 11.39 -5.58
N CYS A 12 -10.92 11.94 -4.38
CA CYS A 12 -10.02 13.08 -4.21
C CYS A 12 -8.54 12.74 -4.50
N SER A 13 -8.14 11.48 -4.37
CA SER A 13 -6.75 11.03 -4.57
C SER A 13 -6.59 10.03 -5.72
N ASN A 14 -7.67 9.75 -6.46
CA ASN A 14 -7.70 8.80 -7.58
C ASN A 14 -7.08 7.43 -7.21
N ASP A 15 -7.32 6.98 -5.97
CA ASP A 15 -6.83 5.73 -5.39
C ASP A 15 -7.94 5.02 -4.59
N HIS A 16 -7.54 4.04 -3.77
CA HIS A 16 -8.41 3.42 -2.79
C HIS A 16 -7.97 3.81 -1.39
N GLN A 17 -8.86 3.65 -0.43
CA GLN A 17 -8.60 3.92 0.97
C GLN A 17 -9.03 2.74 1.83
N THR A 18 -8.16 2.39 2.77
CA THR A 18 -8.41 1.41 3.82
C THR A 18 -9.10 2.11 4.97
N ARG A 19 -10.33 1.71 5.24
CA ARG A 19 -11.09 2.10 6.43
C ARG A 19 -10.87 1.04 7.48
N VAL A 20 -10.41 1.44 8.66
CA VAL A 20 -10.20 0.51 9.78
C VAL A 20 -11.48 0.42 10.59
N LEU A 21 -11.97 -0.81 10.80
CA LEU A 21 -13.15 -1.08 11.59
C LEU A 21 -12.77 -1.84 12.86
N ILE A 22 -13.23 -1.34 14.01
CA ILE A 22 -13.10 -2.03 15.30
C ILE A 22 -14.50 -2.28 15.83
N ASP A 23 -14.81 -3.56 16.09
CA ASP A 23 -16.15 -4.01 16.46
C ASP A 23 -17.24 -3.50 15.48
N GLY A 24 -16.88 -3.39 14.20
CA GLY A 24 -17.74 -2.90 13.12
C GLY A 24 -17.85 -1.38 12.99
N GLN A 25 -17.23 -0.60 13.88
CA GLN A 25 -17.21 0.86 13.81
C GLN A 25 -16.00 1.35 13.00
N ASP A 26 -16.23 2.19 12.00
CA ASP A 26 -15.15 2.87 11.25
C ASP A 26 -14.44 3.87 12.18
N ILE A 27 -13.29 3.45 12.71
CA ILE A 27 -12.50 4.30 13.60
C ILE A 27 -11.73 5.35 12.83
N THR A 28 -11.42 5.13 11.55
CA THR A 28 -10.75 6.13 10.70
C THR A 28 -11.62 7.39 10.61
N GLU A 29 -12.93 7.25 10.40
CA GLU A 29 -13.87 8.39 10.30
C GLU A 29 -13.98 9.17 11.61
N SER A 30 -13.82 8.48 12.74
CA SER A 30 -13.97 9.09 14.06
C SER A 30 -12.80 9.98 14.50
N LEU A 31 -11.67 9.98 13.76
CA LEU A 31 -10.47 10.73 14.13
C LEU A 31 -10.60 12.23 13.80
N GLU A 32 -11.05 12.54 12.59
CA GLU A 32 -11.26 13.90 12.11
C GLU A 32 -12.28 13.90 10.96
N ASP A 33 -13.03 14.98 10.85
CA ASP A 33 -13.98 15.16 9.74
C ASP A 33 -13.27 15.18 8.38
N GLY A 34 -13.75 14.35 7.45
CA GLY A 34 -13.20 14.22 6.10
C GLY A 34 -11.85 13.49 6.01
N VAL A 35 -11.40 12.81 7.07
CA VAL A 35 -10.17 12.02 7.01
C VAL A 35 -10.27 10.89 5.99
N LEU A 36 -9.20 10.71 5.21
CA LEU A 36 -9.09 9.66 4.23
C LEU A 36 -8.33 8.48 4.83
N GLY A 37 -8.70 7.26 4.44
CA GLY A 37 -7.88 6.09 4.73
C GLY A 37 -6.58 6.06 3.91
N ILE A 38 -5.71 5.10 4.20
CA ILE A 38 -4.45 4.87 3.48
C ILE A 38 -4.66 3.89 2.32
N ASP A 39 -3.92 4.03 1.22
CA ASP A 39 -3.99 3.08 0.10
C ASP A 39 -3.79 1.64 0.62
N PRO A 40 -4.60 0.64 0.22
CA PRO A 40 -4.50 -0.70 0.79
C PRO A 40 -3.11 -1.32 0.69
N VAL A 41 -2.41 -1.12 -0.44
CA VAL A 41 -1.06 -1.68 -0.62
C VAL A 41 -0.09 -1.02 0.35
N GLU A 42 -0.13 0.30 0.46
CA GLU A 42 0.70 1.06 1.40
C GLU A 42 0.37 0.69 2.85
N PHE A 43 -0.92 0.62 3.20
CA PHE A 43 -1.38 0.32 4.55
C PHE A 43 -0.83 -1.03 5.02
N PHE A 44 -1.00 -2.10 4.23
CA PHE A 44 -0.56 -3.45 4.59
C PHE A 44 0.96 -3.67 4.48
N SER A 45 1.69 -2.75 3.84
CA SER A 45 3.16 -2.75 3.79
C SER A 45 3.81 -2.28 5.10
N GLN A 46 3.07 -1.58 5.96
CA GLN A 46 3.61 -1.02 7.19
C GLN A 46 4.02 -2.13 8.18
N SER A 47 5.30 -2.14 8.56
CA SER A 47 5.85 -3.16 9.46
C SER A 47 5.18 -3.18 10.84
N ALA A 48 4.66 -2.02 11.29
CA ALA A 48 3.94 -1.89 12.55
C ALA A 48 2.69 -2.78 12.64
N LEU A 49 2.06 -3.14 11.50
CA LEU A 49 0.94 -4.08 11.50
C LEU A 49 1.33 -5.46 12.04
N ARG A 50 2.57 -5.90 11.82
CA ARG A 50 3.06 -7.23 12.23
C ARG A 50 4.04 -7.16 13.41
N GLY A 51 4.20 -5.97 13.98
CA GLY A 51 5.19 -5.69 15.01
C GLY A 51 4.69 -4.70 16.04
N SER A 52 5.57 -3.81 16.46
CA SER A 52 5.24 -2.65 17.29
C SER A 52 5.82 -1.41 16.64
N GLY A 53 5.28 -0.23 16.96
CA GLY A 53 5.75 1.03 16.40
C GLY A 53 4.60 1.99 16.10
N LYS A 54 4.81 2.86 15.12
CA LYS A 54 3.80 3.80 14.64
C LYS A 54 3.14 3.24 13.39
N LEU A 55 1.82 3.21 13.38
CA LEU A 55 1.00 2.78 12.27
C LEU A 55 0.16 3.95 11.78
N LEU A 56 0.33 4.32 10.51
CA LEU A 56 -0.49 5.30 9.82
C LEU A 56 -1.81 4.65 9.43
N ILE A 57 -2.93 5.17 9.94
CA ILE A 57 -4.28 4.63 9.71
C ILE A 57 -5.20 5.58 8.93
N GLY A 58 -4.73 6.80 8.68
CA GLY A 58 -5.43 7.79 7.88
C GLY A 58 -4.55 8.98 7.55
N ARG A 59 -5.00 9.79 6.59
CA ARG A 59 -4.33 11.01 6.10
C ARG A 59 -5.35 12.13 5.95
N CYS A 60 -4.88 13.38 5.96
CA CYS A 60 -5.74 14.53 5.76
C CYS A 60 -6.52 14.46 4.44
N LYS A 61 -7.67 15.13 4.41
CA LYS A 61 -8.54 15.30 3.24
C LYS A 61 -7.87 15.89 1.99
N CYS A 62 -6.67 16.46 2.12
CA CYS A 62 -5.88 16.88 0.97
C CYS A 62 -5.32 15.70 0.15
N GLY A 63 -5.37 14.48 0.69
CA GLY A 63 -4.89 13.26 0.03
C GLY A 63 -3.40 13.02 0.15
N CYS A 64 -2.62 13.95 0.70
CA CYS A 64 -1.18 13.81 0.87
C CYS A 64 -0.83 13.17 2.22
N VAL A 65 -0.10 12.05 2.18
CA VAL A 65 0.61 11.52 3.36
C VAL A 65 1.67 12.53 3.82
N GLY A 66 1.82 12.69 5.13
CA GLY A 66 2.67 13.70 5.78
C GLY A 66 1.95 15.01 6.09
N CYS A 67 0.72 15.20 5.61
CA CYS A 67 -0.14 16.33 5.96
C CYS A 67 -1.25 15.83 6.87
N GLY A 68 -1.22 16.18 8.16
CA GLY A 68 -2.27 15.80 9.11
C GLY A 68 -2.45 14.27 9.21
N ASP A 69 -1.35 13.53 9.32
CA ASP A 69 -1.35 12.07 9.41
C ASP A 69 -2.01 11.58 10.70
N MET A 70 -2.86 10.56 10.55
CA MET A 70 -3.52 9.89 11.66
C MET A 70 -2.75 8.63 12.03
N ILE A 71 -2.11 8.67 13.20
CA ILE A 71 -1.17 7.64 13.63
C ILE A 71 -1.66 7.00 14.92
N VAL A 72 -1.61 5.67 14.98
CA VAL A 72 -1.72 4.91 16.23
C VAL A 72 -0.35 4.33 16.61
N SER A 73 -0.06 4.34 17.90
CA SER A 73 0.98 3.51 18.49
C SER A 73 0.47 2.08 18.57
N VAL A 74 1.25 1.13 18.05
CA VAL A 74 1.01 -0.30 18.15
C VAL A 74 2.02 -0.87 19.14
N SER A 75 1.51 -1.50 20.20
CA SER A 75 2.30 -2.34 21.10
C SER A 75 1.82 -3.78 21.01
N ARG A 76 2.76 -4.72 20.95
CA ARG A 76 2.47 -6.15 20.79
C ARG A 76 3.17 -6.96 21.87
N SER A 77 2.41 -7.81 22.55
CA SER A 77 2.91 -8.82 23.48
C SER A 77 2.76 -10.22 22.85
N SER A 78 2.99 -11.27 23.65
CA SER A 78 2.73 -12.65 23.22
C SER A 78 1.25 -13.00 23.11
N THR A 79 0.36 -12.24 23.76
CA THR A 79 -1.07 -12.55 23.85
C THR A 79 -1.96 -11.48 23.22
N GLU A 80 -1.51 -10.23 23.21
CA GLU A 80 -2.34 -9.08 22.85
C GLU A 80 -1.61 -8.11 21.93
N VAL A 81 -2.39 -7.45 21.07
CA VAL A 81 -1.99 -6.28 20.30
C VAL A 81 -2.83 -5.10 20.76
N GLU A 82 -2.18 -3.99 21.06
CA GLU A 82 -2.84 -2.79 21.53
C GLU A 82 -2.57 -1.64 20.56
N TRP A 83 -3.63 -0.93 20.18
CA TRP A 83 -3.56 0.29 19.41
C TRP A 83 -3.99 1.46 20.27
N GLN A 84 -3.26 2.56 20.21
CA GLN A 84 -3.64 3.80 20.87
C GLN A 84 -3.31 4.99 19.99
N HIS A 85 -4.26 5.92 19.82
CA HIS A 85 -4.00 7.12 19.03
C HIS A 85 -2.79 7.88 19.58
N TYR A 86 -1.87 8.26 18.68
CA TYR A 86 -0.58 8.80 19.06
C TYR A 86 -0.72 10.21 19.65
N PHE A 87 -1.51 11.08 19.01
CA PHE A 87 -1.73 12.44 19.47
C PHE A 87 -2.98 13.10 18.85
N PRO A 88 -3.93 13.63 19.65
CA PRO A 88 -4.01 13.51 21.10
C PRO A 88 -4.21 12.05 21.52
N VAL A 89 -3.77 11.69 22.73
CA VAL A 89 -3.93 10.33 23.23
C VAL A 89 -5.42 9.98 23.30
N GLY A 90 -5.82 8.96 22.54
CA GLY A 90 -7.19 8.51 22.39
C GLY A 90 -7.50 7.22 23.14
N PRO A 91 -8.66 6.59 22.86
CA PRO A 91 -9.00 5.29 23.42
C PRO A 91 -7.96 4.24 23.02
N LYS A 92 -7.84 3.23 23.88
CA LYS A 92 -7.01 2.06 23.66
C LYS A 92 -7.87 0.94 23.10
N TYR A 93 -7.44 0.35 22.01
CA TYR A 93 -8.07 -0.82 21.42
C TYR A 93 -7.18 -2.04 21.65
N VAL A 94 -7.75 -3.12 22.17
CA VAL A 94 -7.01 -4.34 22.54
C VAL A 94 -7.61 -5.54 21.82
N PHE A 95 -6.73 -6.26 21.13
CA PHE A 95 -7.05 -7.43 20.34
C PHE A 95 -6.27 -8.63 20.86
N SER A 96 -6.84 -9.83 20.76
CA SER A 96 -6.04 -11.03 20.90
C SER A 96 -5.11 -11.15 19.69
N VAL A 97 -3.88 -11.63 19.91
CA VAL A 97 -2.91 -11.84 18.82
C VAL A 97 -3.47 -12.71 17.67
N PRO A 98 -4.13 -13.87 17.94
CA PRO A 98 -4.62 -14.72 16.87
C PRO A 98 -5.71 -14.05 16.00
N GLU A 99 -6.66 -13.35 16.61
CA GLU A 99 -7.74 -12.68 15.87
C GLU A 99 -7.21 -11.48 15.07
N TYR A 100 -6.27 -10.75 15.66
CA TYR A 100 -5.62 -9.62 15.00
C TYR A 100 -4.83 -10.08 13.76
N ASP A 101 -4.00 -11.11 13.91
CA ASP A 101 -3.18 -11.63 12.81
C ASP A 101 -4.07 -12.16 11.68
N LEU A 102 -5.14 -12.88 12.02
CA LEU A 102 -6.11 -13.36 11.04
C LEU A 102 -6.78 -12.19 10.29
N ALA A 103 -7.16 -11.12 10.99
CA ALA A 103 -7.75 -9.94 10.36
C ALA A 103 -6.77 -9.22 9.43
N VAL A 104 -5.52 -9.03 9.86
CA VAL A 104 -4.47 -8.40 9.05
C VAL A 104 -4.14 -9.24 7.82
N GLU A 105 -4.07 -10.56 7.96
CA GLU A 105 -3.84 -11.47 6.83
C GLU A 105 -5.02 -11.46 5.85
N ALA A 106 -6.25 -11.57 6.36
CA ALA A 106 -7.46 -11.51 5.54
C ALA A 106 -7.57 -10.19 4.78
N GLY A 107 -7.31 -9.06 5.45
CA GLY A 107 -7.30 -7.74 4.82
C GLY A 107 -6.21 -7.58 3.76
N ALA A 108 -4.99 -8.07 4.04
CA ALA A 108 -3.88 -8.00 3.08
C ALA A 108 -4.07 -8.91 1.85
N ALA A 109 -4.85 -9.99 2.00
CA ALA A 109 -5.16 -10.93 0.92
C ALA A 109 -6.41 -10.53 0.11
N ASP A 110 -7.23 -9.61 0.62
CA ASP A 110 -8.42 -9.12 -0.07
C ASP A 110 -8.04 -8.21 -1.23
N VAL A 111 -8.30 -8.70 -2.44
CA VAL A 111 -8.08 -8.00 -3.71
C VAL A 111 -9.40 -7.72 -4.43
N SER A 112 -10.56 -7.90 -3.76
CA SER A 112 -11.89 -7.72 -4.37
C SER A 112 -12.19 -6.28 -4.76
N TRP A 113 -11.44 -5.32 -4.19
CA TRP A 113 -11.52 -3.90 -4.50
C TRP A 113 -10.69 -3.50 -5.73
N GLU A 114 -9.83 -4.36 -6.25
CA GLU A 114 -8.95 -4.01 -7.36
C GLU A 114 -9.74 -3.91 -8.67
N ASN A 115 -9.57 -2.78 -9.36
CA ASN A 115 -9.89 -2.69 -10.78
C ASN A 115 -8.73 -3.28 -11.62
N ILE A 116 -8.89 -3.29 -12.96
CA ILE A 116 -7.89 -3.85 -13.89
C ILE A 116 -6.51 -3.22 -13.69
N GLU A 117 -6.43 -1.90 -13.50
CA GLU A 117 -5.19 -1.16 -13.27
C GLU A 117 -4.51 -1.59 -11.97
N ARG A 118 -5.26 -1.66 -10.86
CA ARG A 118 -4.74 -2.06 -9.54
C ARG A 118 -4.28 -3.52 -9.53
N THR A 119 -5.01 -4.40 -10.20
CA THR A 119 -4.57 -5.78 -10.39
C THR A 119 -3.26 -5.85 -11.19
N ALA A 120 -3.12 -5.04 -12.24
CA ALA A 120 -1.90 -4.98 -13.03
C ALA A 120 -0.71 -4.46 -12.21
N GLU A 121 -0.90 -3.36 -11.47
CA GLU A 121 0.10 -2.77 -10.57
C GLU A 121 0.60 -3.81 -9.55
N ARG A 122 -0.31 -4.54 -8.90
CA ARG A 122 0.05 -5.61 -7.93
C ARG A 122 0.78 -6.77 -8.58
N LEU A 123 0.38 -7.20 -9.79
CA LEU A 123 1.07 -8.31 -10.46
C LEU A 123 2.48 -7.89 -10.89
N VAL A 124 2.64 -6.68 -11.41
CA VAL A 124 3.93 -6.11 -11.79
C VAL A 124 4.82 -5.92 -10.56
N SER A 125 4.30 -5.47 -9.42
CA SER A 125 5.09 -5.30 -8.19
C SER A 125 5.63 -6.61 -7.63
N LYS A 126 5.09 -7.76 -8.04
CA LYS A 126 5.54 -9.11 -7.64
C LYS A 126 6.63 -9.69 -8.55
N LEU A 127 7.03 -8.98 -9.61
CA LEU A 127 8.14 -9.40 -10.46
C LEU A 127 9.47 -9.40 -9.68
N ASP A 128 10.42 -10.20 -10.17
CA ASP A 128 11.77 -10.19 -9.62
C ASP A 128 12.58 -9.01 -10.18
N TYR A 129 12.95 -8.10 -9.29
CA TYR A 129 13.80 -6.93 -9.58
C TYR A 129 15.23 -7.10 -9.04
N SER A 130 15.63 -8.31 -8.64
CA SER A 130 16.95 -8.59 -8.08
C SER A 130 18.09 -8.14 -8.98
N GLU A 131 17.94 -8.29 -10.30
CA GLU A 131 18.93 -7.85 -11.29
C GLU A 131 19.17 -6.33 -11.26
N PHE A 132 18.08 -5.56 -11.28
CA PHE A 132 18.15 -4.10 -11.20
C PHE A 132 18.82 -3.66 -9.90
N LYS A 133 18.54 -4.36 -8.79
CA LYS A 133 19.20 -4.10 -7.52
C LYS A 133 20.70 -4.33 -7.58
N ARG A 134 21.20 -5.33 -8.33
CA ARG A 134 22.64 -5.54 -8.56
C ARG A 134 23.30 -4.35 -9.27
N HIS A 135 22.54 -3.68 -10.12
CA HIS A 135 22.93 -2.45 -10.84
C HIS A 135 22.61 -1.14 -10.07
N GLY A 136 22.29 -1.23 -8.78
CA GLY A 136 22.01 -0.08 -7.91
C GLY A 136 20.63 0.57 -8.09
N LEU A 137 19.72 -0.09 -8.79
CA LEU A 137 18.34 0.34 -9.00
C LEU A 137 17.40 -0.41 -8.05
N LEU A 138 16.85 0.28 -7.05
CA LEU A 138 15.89 -0.28 -6.11
C LEU A 138 14.47 0.01 -6.59
N PHE A 139 13.71 -1.02 -6.95
CA PHE A 139 12.28 -0.87 -7.26
C PHE A 139 11.52 -0.29 -6.07
N GLU A 140 10.66 0.71 -6.32
CA GLU A 140 9.83 1.34 -5.31
C GLU A 140 8.34 1.04 -5.52
N TRP A 141 7.83 1.26 -6.74
CA TRP A 141 6.41 1.08 -7.06
C TRP A 141 6.16 0.95 -8.56
N ALA A 142 4.97 0.48 -8.92
CA ALA A 142 4.45 0.44 -10.28
C ALA A 142 3.08 1.15 -10.33
N SER A 143 2.82 1.91 -11.39
CA SER A 143 1.52 2.56 -11.58
C SER A 143 1.05 2.57 -13.04
N ALA A 144 -0.22 2.21 -13.23
CA ALA A 144 -0.95 2.35 -14.49
C ALA A 144 -1.78 3.64 -14.56
N ARG A 145 -1.85 4.40 -13.45
CA ARG A 145 -2.74 5.56 -13.30
C ARG A 145 -2.08 6.89 -13.64
N ILE A 146 -0.76 6.89 -13.85
CA ILE A 146 0.00 8.09 -14.22
C ILE A 146 -0.15 8.41 -15.72
N LYS A 147 -0.18 7.37 -16.56
CA LYS A 147 -0.26 7.49 -18.03
C LYS A 147 -1.27 6.48 -18.58
N SER A 148 -2.20 6.96 -19.40
CA SER A 148 -3.37 6.22 -19.89
C SER A 148 -3.08 5.02 -20.81
N ASP A 149 -1.84 4.76 -21.18
CA ASP A 149 -1.42 3.70 -22.12
C ASP A 149 -0.15 2.97 -21.67
N ARG A 150 0.26 3.18 -20.41
CA ARG A 150 1.54 2.68 -19.90
C ARG A 150 1.45 2.14 -18.48
N MET A 151 2.34 1.21 -18.19
CA MET A 151 2.74 0.85 -16.82
C MET A 151 4.06 1.55 -16.51
N THR A 152 4.02 2.53 -15.60
CA THR A 152 5.20 3.26 -15.12
C THR A 152 5.80 2.55 -13.92
N LEU A 153 7.08 2.22 -13.98
CA LEU A 153 7.85 1.68 -12.86
C LEU A 153 8.77 2.77 -12.31
N SER A 154 8.82 2.89 -10.99
CA SER A 154 9.76 3.74 -10.29
C SER A 154 10.88 2.93 -9.67
N PHE A 155 12.11 3.37 -9.91
CA PHE A 155 13.31 2.88 -9.27
C PHE A 155 14.06 4.03 -8.60
N LYS A 156 14.55 3.78 -7.39
CA LYS A 156 15.51 4.65 -6.73
C LYS A 156 16.93 4.27 -7.15
N LYS A 157 17.69 5.24 -7.61
CA LYS A 157 19.14 5.12 -7.86
C LYS A 157 19.84 6.25 -7.10
N GLU A 158 20.67 5.88 -6.13
CA GLU A 158 21.30 6.84 -5.21
C GLU A 158 20.25 7.75 -4.55
N ASN A 159 20.27 9.06 -4.86
CA ASN A 159 19.34 10.08 -4.35
C ASN A 159 18.33 10.55 -5.41
N ALA A 160 18.24 9.87 -6.56
CA ALA A 160 17.34 10.22 -7.64
C ALA A 160 16.33 9.10 -7.91
N GLN A 161 15.16 9.50 -8.42
CA GLN A 161 14.13 8.59 -8.90
C GLN A 161 14.23 8.48 -10.42
N GLN A 162 14.15 7.26 -10.94
CA GLN A 162 14.16 6.95 -12.36
C GLN A 162 12.87 6.22 -12.73
N PHE A 163 12.31 6.60 -13.87
CA PHE A 163 11.05 6.05 -14.36
C PHE A 163 11.26 5.27 -15.65
N TYR A 164 10.63 4.12 -15.75
CA TYR A 164 10.57 3.32 -16.98
C TYR A 164 9.13 3.01 -17.31
N ASP A 165 8.75 3.20 -18.57
CA ASP A 165 7.37 3.01 -19.00
C ASP A 165 7.25 1.85 -20.00
N ALA A 166 6.53 0.81 -19.60
CA ALA A 166 6.14 -0.27 -20.50
C ALA A 166 4.78 0.06 -21.16
N PRO A 167 4.60 -0.17 -22.47
CA PRO A 167 3.31 0.03 -23.12
C PRO A 167 2.27 -1.00 -22.63
N TRP A 168 1.04 -0.56 -22.34
CA TRP A 168 -0.05 -1.46 -21.94
C TRP A 168 -1.42 -0.93 -22.39
N ASP A 169 -2.26 -1.82 -22.92
CA ASP A 169 -3.55 -1.49 -23.54
C ASP A 169 -4.75 -1.51 -22.57
N HIS A 170 -4.51 -1.69 -21.27
CA HIS A 170 -5.52 -1.70 -20.20
C HIS A 170 -6.60 -2.78 -20.33
N LYS A 171 -6.38 -3.82 -21.15
CA LYS A 171 -7.37 -4.89 -21.34
C LYS A 171 -7.20 -6.03 -20.36
N PHE A 172 -5.97 -6.52 -20.21
CA PHE A 172 -5.67 -7.66 -19.35
C PHE A 172 -4.48 -7.33 -18.44
N PRO A 173 -4.60 -7.48 -17.12
CA PRO A 173 -3.50 -7.24 -16.19
C PRO A 173 -2.23 -8.03 -16.52
N THR A 174 -2.37 -9.25 -17.03
CA THR A 174 -1.25 -10.10 -17.45
C THR A 174 -0.46 -9.53 -18.62
N ASN A 175 -1.10 -8.80 -19.53
CA ASN A 175 -0.41 -8.14 -20.63
C ASN A 175 0.54 -7.04 -20.13
N ALA A 176 0.19 -6.36 -19.02
CA ALA A 176 1.10 -5.40 -18.39
C ALA A 176 2.35 -6.10 -17.86
N VAL A 177 2.18 -7.27 -17.24
CA VAL A 177 3.29 -8.08 -16.73
C VAL A 177 4.22 -8.49 -17.86
N GLU A 178 3.69 -9.01 -18.96
CA GLU A 178 4.47 -9.40 -20.13
C GLU A 178 5.23 -8.21 -20.74
N ALA A 179 4.57 -7.06 -20.91
CA ALA A 179 5.18 -5.86 -21.44
C ALA A 179 6.31 -5.34 -20.53
N VAL A 180 6.10 -5.35 -19.22
CA VAL A 180 7.13 -4.99 -18.25
C VAL A 180 8.29 -5.97 -18.30
N GLN A 181 8.05 -7.28 -18.32
CA GLN A 181 9.13 -8.28 -18.41
C GLN A 181 9.99 -8.08 -19.67
N GLN A 182 9.36 -7.84 -20.83
CA GLN A 182 10.07 -7.55 -22.08
C GLN A 182 10.93 -6.28 -21.96
N MET A 183 10.37 -5.21 -21.37
CA MET A 183 11.10 -3.97 -21.11
C MET A 183 12.30 -4.22 -20.18
N LEU A 184 12.10 -4.95 -19.07
CA LEU A 184 13.15 -5.23 -18.09
C LEU A 184 14.30 -6.03 -18.73
N THR A 185 14.00 -7.06 -19.54
CA THR A 185 15.04 -7.83 -20.26
C THR A 185 15.86 -6.94 -21.18
N LYS A 186 15.23 -6.03 -21.90
CA LYS A 186 15.93 -5.08 -22.78
C LYS A 186 16.84 -4.15 -21.98
N LEU A 187 16.34 -3.58 -20.89
CA LEU A 187 17.09 -2.66 -20.03
C LEU A 187 18.29 -3.34 -19.37
N ILE A 188 18.17 -4.61 -18.94
CA ILE A 188 19.31 -5.36 -18.40
C ILE A 188 20.41 -5.49 -19.46
N GLY A 189 20.07 -5.81 -20.70
CA GLY A 189 21.04 -5.86 -21.79
C GLY A 189 21.76 -4.53 -22.07
N GLU A 190 21.11 -3.40 -21.79
CA GLU A 190 21.70 -2.06 -21.89
C GLU A 190 22.56 -1.69 -20.66
N LEU A 191 22.30 -2.30 -19.50
CA LEU A 191 23.10 -2.08 -18.27
C LEU A 191 24.37 -2.95 -18.25
N ASP A 192 24.36 -4.09 -18.93
CA ASP A 192 25.50 -5.00 -19.06
C ASP A 192 26.49 -4.61 -20.19
N SER A 193 26.13 -3.63 -21.03
CA SER A 193 26.93 -3.13 -22.16
C SER A 193 27.79 -1.91 -21.80
#